data_AF-A0AAP2DNI9-F1
#
_entry.id   AF-A0AAP2DNI9-F1
#
_cell.length_a   1.000
_cell.length_b   1.000
_cell.length_c   1.000
_cell.angle_alpha   90.00
_cell.angle_beta   90.00
_cell.angle_gamma   90.00
#
_symmetry.space_group_name_H-M   'P 1'
#
loop_
_entity.id
_entity.type
_entity.pdbx_description
1 polymer ?
#
loop_
_entity_poly.entity_id
_entity_poly.type
_entity_poly.pdbx_seq_one_letter_code
_entity_poly.pdbx_strand_id
1 'polypeptide(L)'
;MTDVTRFHILAHIITSFTGALLLLAIWYNISDRFKQILQEDNSPQRVDKGLQHLSLAIFVWVVAGCWAYLGNEFRFDQTSYYKTGNNLFSIINDLFLFLALCYADHAPQFIQKNKKNSTRIVVLIFIMALLTCLIPPSLGEHDEMHGLRISALPDLILSGFLTFLLIVTFYRTFANRGLKLVAVISVIAIVFIFISILPDVFPDLYGDFAKELIKITAKTSFIAITLVLATSWVIQLANTPKPNEMMISFMDWSLIKLTIPSKKVFGATIEFGSKTTQYINLFKFAIRRKFGNENAQSILIGLGGEINNQTYLSRIIDNINEILQLEEDQKLDRKDLFTFIGQGKYRLRIIPENIKIDETLLREFINTPVNQEYKSIVT
;
A
#
# COMPACT_ATOMS: atom_id res chain seq x y z
N MET A 1 34.53 -22.36 5.19
CA MET A 1 33.96 -21.01 5.05
C MET A 1 35.11 -20.03 4.90
N THR A 2 35.10 -19.16 3.90
CA THR A 2 36.07 -18.05 3.82
C THR A 2 35.66 -16.96 4.83
N ASP A 3 36.60 -16.16 5.32
CA ASP A 3 36.28 -15.06 6.23
C ASP A 3 35.30 -14.05 5.62
N VAL A 4 35.34 -13.91 4.29
CA VAL A 4 34.44 -13.08 3.50
C VAL A 4 32.99 -13.59 3.59
N THR A 5 32.76 -14.87 3.35
CA THR A 5 31.42 -15.48 3.44
C THR A 5 30.87 -15.42 4.86
N ARG A 6 31.72 -15.62 5.87
CA ARG A 6 31.33 -15.49 7.28
C ARG A 6 30.86 -14.07 7.59
N PHE A 7 31.65 -13.08 7.17
CA PHE A 7 31.33 -11.68 7.34
C PHE A 7 30.02 -11.33 6.64
N HIS A 8 29.85 -11.74 5.38
CA HIS A 8 28.63 -11.50 4.61
C HIS A 8 27.39 -12.04 5.32
N ILE A 9 27.41 -13.31 5.76
CA ILE A 9 26.28 -13.96 6.42
C ILE A 9 25.92 -13.24 7.72
N LEU A 10 26.91 -12.94 8.57
CA LEU A 10 26.67 -12.26 9.85
C LEU A 10 26.16 -10.82 9.65
N ALA A 11 26.77 -10.07 8.74
CA ALA A 11 26.32 -8.72 8.41
C ALA A 11 24.90 -8.73 7.83
N HIS A 12 24.58 -9.68 6.95
CA HIS A 12 23.23 -9.87 6.42
C HIS A 12 22.20 -10.19 7.52
N ILE A 13 22.51 -11.10 8.44
CA ILE A 13 21.62 -11.41 9.57
C ILE A 13 21.35 -10.16 10.42
N ILE A 14 22.41 -9.46 10.84
CA ILE A 14 22.29 -8.31 11.74
C ILE A 14 21.50 -7.16 11.07
N THR A 15 21.87 -6.79 9.85
CA THR A 15 21.19 -5.72 9.10
C THR A 15 19.71 -6.01 8.86
N SER A 16 19.37 -7.23 8.42
CA SER A 16 17.98 -7.66 8.24
C SER A 16 17.22 -7.69 9.56
N PHE A 17 17.83 -8.18 10.64
CA PHE A 17 17.19 -8.25 11.96
C PHE A 17 16.88 -6.85 12.51
N THR A 18 17.84 -5.92 12.45
CA THR A 18 17.62 -4.53 12.83
C THR A 18 16.53 -3.88 11.98
N GLY A 19 16.58 -4.06 10.66
CA GLY A 19 15.56 -3.52 9.75
C GLY A 19 14.15 -4.04 10.06
N ALA A 20 14.02 -5.36 10.26
CA ALA A 20 12.75 -6.00 10.54
C ALA A 20 12.16 -5.56 11.89
N LEU A 21 13.00 -5.45 12.92
CA LEU A 21 12.60 -4.94 14.25
C LEU A 21 12.16 -3.49 14.20
N LEU A 22 12.88 -2.62 13.48
CA LEU A 22 12.49 -1.22 13.33
C LEU A 22 11.12 -1.07 12.66
N LEU A 23 10.88 -1.83 11.58
CA LEU A 23 9.58 -1.82 10.90
C LEU A 23 8.47 -2.37 11.80
N LEU A 24 8.75 -3.42 12.58
CA LEU A 24 7.81 -3.97 13.55
C LEU A 24 7.50 -2.96 14.67
N ALA A 25 8.51 -2.22 15.14
CA ALA A 25 8.33 -1.17 16.15
C ALA A 25 7.48 -0.01 15.62
N ILE A 26 7.72 0.42 14.36
CA ILE A 26 6.87 1.42 13.70
C ILE A 26 5.44 0.90 13.56
N TRP A 27 5.26 -0.37 13.17
CA TRP A 27 3.93 -0.99 13.08
C TRP A 27 3.20 -1.00 14.42
N TYR A 28 3.89 -1.39 15.50
CA TYR A 28 3.31 -1.40 16.84
C TYR A 28 2.90 0.01 17.27
N ASN A 29 3.77 1.00 17.04
CA ASN A 29 3.47 2.40 17.35
C ASN A 29 2.25 2.92 16.56
N ILE A 30 2.17 2.62 15.26
CA ILE A 30 1.03 3.02 14.42
C ILE A 30 -0.26 2.39 14.94
N SER A 31 -0.21 1.08 15.23
CA SER A 31 -1.37 0.30 15.63
C SER A 31 -1.95 0.78 16.96
N ASP A 32 -1.10 1.19 17.89
CA ASP A 32 -1.52 1.72 19.19
C ASP A 32 -1.96 3.19 19.08
N ARG A 33 -1.10 4.07 18.52
CA ARG A 33 -1.32 5.52 18.46
C ARG A 33 -2.51 5.93 17.58
N PHE A 34 -2.72 5.22 16.47
CA PHE A 34 -3.78 5.53 15.50
C PHE A 34 -4.94 4.54 15.54
N LYS A 35 -5.08 3.78 16.63
CA LYS A 35 -6.13 2.76 16.80
C LYS A 35 -7.54 3.26 16.44
N GLN A 36 -7.90 4.47 16.88
CA GLN A 36 -9.21 5.07 16.58
C GLN A 36 -9.40 5.32 15.08
N ILE A 37 -8.40 5.91 14.42
CA ILE A 37 -8.42 6.17 12.96
C ILE A 37 -8.49 4.86 12.17
N LEU A 38 -7.76 3.84 12.62
CA LEU A 38 -7.71 2.51 12.00
C LEU A 38 -8.97 1.67 12.25
N GLN A 39 -9.72 1.93 13.32
CA GLN A 39 -10.99 1.27 13.62
C GLN A 39 -12.17 1.92 12.89
N GLU A 40 -12.12 3.23 12.65
CA GLU A 40 -13.11 3.95 11.84
C GLU A 40 -13.01 3.61 10.35
N ASP A 41 -11.80 3.29 9.87
CA ASP A 41 -11.54 2.83 8.52
C ASP A 41 -11.68 1.30 8.43
N ASN A 42 -12.91 0.84 8.25
CA ASN A 42 -13.22 -0.57 7.90
C ASN A 42 -12.74 -0.96 6.49
N SER A 43 -11.90 -0.14 5.85
CA SER A 43 -11.32 -0.41 4.54
C SER A 43 -10.52 -1.72 4.54
N PRO A 44 -10.61 -2.53 3.48
CA PRO A 44 -9.78 -3.71 3.31
C PRO A 44 -8.28 -3.37 3.14
N GLN A 45 -7.90 -2.11 2.96
CA GLN A 45 -6.52 -1.65 2.72
C GLN A 45 -5.96 -0.89 3.93
N ARG A 46 -5.83 -1.59 5.06
CA ARG A 46 -5.22 -0.98 6.25
C ARG A 46 -3.70 -0.99 6.13
N VAL A 47 -3.11 0.20 6.27
CA VAL A 47 -1.65 0.43 6.16
C VAL A 47 -0.85 -0.36 7.20
N ASP A 48 -1.42 -0.59 8.38
CA ASP A 48 -0.81 -1.39 9.45
C ASP A 48 -0.47 -2.82 8.99
N LYS A 49 -1.40 -3.51 8.32
CA LYS A 49 -1.19 -4.87 7.81
C LYS A 49 -0.13 -4.91 6.72
N GLY A 50 -0.07 -3.88 5.85
CA GLY A 50 0.98 -3.76 4.85
C GLY A 50 2.38 -3.70 5.47
N LEU A 51 2.54 -2.88 6.51
CA LEU A 51 3.81 -2.75 7.22
C LEU A 51 4.19 -4.03 7.99
N GLN A 52 3.21 -4.72 8.56
CA GLN A 52 3.41 -6.02 9.20
C GLN A 52 3.95 -7.05 8.20
N HIS A 53 3.34 -7.17 7.02
CA HIS A 53 3.80 -8.09 5.98
C HIS A 53 5.21 -7.73 5.48
N LEU A 54 5.51 -6.44 5.36
CA LEU A 54 6.83 -5.97 4.95
C LEU A 54 7.92 -6.25 6.01
N SER A 55 7.60 -6.11 7.29
CA SER A 55 8.48 -6.55 8.38
C SER A 55 8.71 -8.07 8.35
N LEU A 56 7.65 -8.86 8.15
CA LEU A 56 7.74 -10.31 8.02
C LEU A 56 8.61 -10.74 6.83
N ALA A 57 8.50 -10.05 5.69
CA ALA A 57 9.36 -10.30 4.54
C ALA A 57 10.86 -10.16 4.92
N ILE A 58 11.24 -9.09 5.62
CA ILE A 58 12.63 -8.88 6.03
C ILE A 58 13.04 -9.88 7.12
N PHE A 59 12.12 -10.31 7.99
CA PHE A 59 12.38 -11.40 8.94
C PHE A 59 12.72 -12.72 8.24
N VAL A 60 12.13 -13.02 7.07
CA VAL A 60 12.50 -14.21 6.29
C VAL A 60 13.97 -14.16 5.89
N TRP A 61 14.53 -12.98 5.59
CA TRP A 61 15.96 -12.86 5.31
C TRP A 61 16.85 -13.17 6.53
N VAL A 62 16.39 -12.87 7.74
CA VAL A 62 17.09 -13.28 8.98
C VAL A 62 17.12 -14.80 9.08
N VAL A 63 15.97 -15.45 8.90
CA VAL A 63 15.86 -16.92 8.97
C VAL A 63 16.70 -17.57 7.86
N ALA A 64 16.66 -17.03 6.65
CA ALA A 64 17.49 -17.48 5.53
C ALA A 64 18.99 -17.29 5.81
N GLY A 65 19.38 -16.18 6.46
CA GLY A 65 20.74 -15.96 6.90
C GLY A 65 21.20 -16.97 7.96
N CYS A 66 20.35 -17.28 8.95
CA CYS A 66 20.61 -18.33 9.93
C CYS A 66 20.75 -19.71 9.26
N TRP A 67 19.90 -20.01 8.28
CA TRP A 67 20.00 -21.24 7.49
C TRP A 67 21.32 -21.31 6.71
N ALA A 68 21.74 -20.21 6.09
CA ALA A 68 23.03 -20.09 5.40
C ALA A 68 24.22 -20.30 6.36
N TYR A 69 24.14 -19.74 7.57
CA TYR A 69 25.15 -19.92 8.62
C TYR A 69 25.25 -21.39 9.05
N LEU A 70 24.12 -22.02 9.37
CA LEU A 70 24.07 -23.43 9.76
C LEU A 70 24.57 -24.33 8.63
N GLY A 71 24.19 -24.05 7.37
CA GLY A 71 24.67 -24.77 6.19
C GLY A 71 26.19 -24.79 6.07
N ASN A 72 26.84 -23.66 6.34
CA ASN A 72 28.29 -23.52 6.30
C ASN A 72 28.97 -24.20 7.49
N GLU A 73 28.47 -24.00 8.72
CA GLU A 73 29.06 -24.58 9.94
C GLU A 73 28.95 -26.11 9.97
N PHE A 74 27.80 -26.66 9.56
CA PHE A 74 27.57 -28.11 9.51
C PHE A 74 27.94 -28.74 8.15
N ARG A 75 28.50 -27.95 7.20
CA ARG A 75 29.01 -28.40 5.89
C ARG A 75 27.99 -29.17 5.04
N PHE A 76 26.74 -28.72 5.03
CA PHE A 76 25.69 -29.24 4.15
C PHE A 76 25.28 -28.25 3.04
N ASP A 77 26.03 -27.17 2.88
CA ASP A 77 25.87 -26.13 1.85
C ASP A 77 25.82 -26.68 0.41
N GLN A 78 26.46 -27.82 0.14
CA GLN A 78 26.43 -28.48 -1.17
C GLN A 78 25.21 -29.40 -1.38
N THR A 79 24.43 -29.68 -0.33
CA THR A 79 23.31 -30.61 -0.43
C THR A 79 22.12 -30.01 -1.16
N SER A 80 21.33 -30.86 -1.83
CA SER A 80 20.06 -30.44 -2.45
C SER A 80 19.09 -29.85 -1.41
N TYR A 81 19.14 -30.32 -0.16
CA TYR A 81 18.35 -29.77 0.95
C TYR A 81 18.68 -28.29 1.24
N TYR A 82 19.97 -27.93 1.23
CA TYR A 82 20.39 -26.54 1.41
C TYR A 82 19.87 -25.64 0.28
N LYS A 83 20.05 -26.08 -0.97
CA LYS A 83 19.61 -25.35 -2.16
C LYS A 83 18.08 -25.16 -2.17
N THR A 84 17.33 -26.23 -1.86
CA THR A 84 15.86 -26.18 -1.77
C THR A 84 15.39 -25.25 -0.66
N GLY A 85 16.02 -25.31 0.52
CA GLY A 85 15.72 -24.42 1.63
C GLY A 85 15.90 -22.94 1.27
N ASN A 86 16.99 -22.59 0.58
CA ASN A 86 17.23 -21.21 0.13
C ASN A 86 16.15 -20.71 -0.83
N ASN A 87 15.76 -21.52 -1.81
CA ASN A 87 14.72 -21.12 -2.76
C ASN A 87 13.35 -21.02 -2.07
N LEU A 88 13.05 -21.90 -1.10
CA LEU A 88 11.83 -21.80 -0.29
C LEU A 88 11.76 -20.49 0.49
N PHE A 89 12.85 -20.07 1.14
CA PHE A 89 12.88 -18.79 1.84
C PHE A 89 12.73 -17.60 0.88
N SER A 90 13.27 -17.68 -0.33
CA SER A 90 13.06 -16.67 -1.38
C SER A 90 11.58 -16.53 -1.72
N ILE A 91 10.88 -17.65 -1.94
CA ILE A 91 9.45 -17.65 -2.31
C ILE A 91 8.56 -17.20 -1.15
N ILE A 92 8.89 -17.58 0.09
CA ILE A 92 8.19 -17.08 1.28
C ILE A 92 8.39 -15.56 1.42
N ASN A 93 9.60 -15.05 1.13
CA ASN A 93 9.86 -13.61 1.12
C ASN A 93 9.02 -12.90 0.05
N ASP A 94 8.98 -13.42 -1.17
CA ASP A 94 8.16 -12.89 -2.27
C ASP A 94 6.66 -12.92 -1.95
N LEU A 95 6.18 -13.96 -1.26
CA LEU A 95 4.81 -14.02 -0.77
C LEU A 95 4.50 -12.86 0.18
N PHE A 96 5.36 -12.61 1.18
CA PHE A 96 5.14 -11.51 2.13
C PHE A 96 5.25 -10.14 1.46
N LEU A 97 6.18 -9.96 0.53
CA LEU A 97 6.28 -8.73 -0.26
C LEU A 97 5.03 -8.50 -1.13
N PHE A 98 4.49 -9.55 -1.75
CA PHE A 98 3.24 -9.47 -2.50
C PHE A 98 2.06 -9.14 -1.58
N LEU A 99 1.96 -9.77 -0.41
CA LEU A 99 0.94 -9.46 0.58
C LEU A 99 1.04 -8.00 1.03
N ALA A 100 2.24 -7.47 1.25
CA ALA A 100 2.45 -6.06 1.57
C ALA A 100 1.96 -5.13 0.45
N LEU A 101 2.22 -5.48 -0.81
CA LEU A 101 1.75 -4.72 -1.99
C LEU A 101 0.23 -4.64 -2.08
N CYS A 102 -0.52 -5.67 -1.66
CA CYS A 102 -1.98 -5.63 -1.63
C CYS A 102 -2.54 -4.51 -0.74
N TYR A 103 -1.76 -4.01 0.21
CA TYR A 103 -2.13 -2.92 1.12
C TYR A 103 -1.55 -1.55 0.73
N ALA A 104 -0.78 -1.45 -0.37
CA ALA A 104 -0.22 -0.19 -0.81
C ALA A 104 -1.25 0.65 -1.59
N ASP A 105 -1.41 1.92 -1.18
CA ASP A 105 -2.40 2.87 -1.76
C ASP A 105 -2.31 3.00 -3.29
N HIS A 106 -1.09 2.93 -3.84
CA HIS A 106 -0.79 3.17 -5.25
C HIS A 106 -0.38 1.91 -6.01
N ALA A 107 -0.71 0.73 -5.48
CA ALA A 107 -0.51 -0.53 -6.19
C ALA A 107 -1.28 -0.55 -7.52
N PRO A 108 -0.83 -1.33 -8.53
CA PRO A 108 -1.56 -1.49 -9.78
C PRO A 108 -3.03 -1.86 -9.57
N GLN A 109 -3.92 -1.25 -10.36
CA GLN A 109 -5.38 -1.33 -10.14
C GLN A 109 -5.93 -2.76 -10.16
N PHE A 110 -5.28 -3.68 -10.90
CA PHE A 110 -5.69 -5.08 -10.97
C PHE A 110 -5.45 -5.86 -9.66
N ILE A 111 -4.57 -5.37 -8.77
CA ILE A 111 -4.33 -5.92 -7.43
C ILE A 111 -5.33 -5.31 -6.45
N GLN A 112 -5.43 -3.97 -6.45
CA GLN A 112 -6.18 -3.21 -5.45
C GLN A 112 -7.71 -3.40 -5.53
N LYS A 113 -8.25 -3.49 -6.76
CA LYS A 113 -9.72 -3.48 -6.98
C LYS A 113 -10.34 -4.86 -7.13
N ASN A 114 -9.53 -5.92 -7.25
CA ASN A 114 -10.04 -7.24 -7.59
C ASN A 114 -9.48 -8.35 -6.68
N LYS A 115 -10.25 -8.70 -5.65
CA LYS A 115 -9.92 -9.79 -4.72
C LYS A 115 -9.59 -11.10 -5.46
N LYS A 116 -10.31 -11.41 -6.54
CA LYS A 116 -10.10 -12.63 -7.34
C LYS A 116 -8.72 -12.66 -8.01
N ASN A 117 -8.23 -11.52 -8.48
CA ASN A 117 -6.90 -11.42 -9.10
C ASN A 117 -5.78 -11.55 -8.06
N SER A 118 -5.94 -10.91 -6.90
CA SER A 118 -4.98 -11.07 -5.79
C SER A 118 -4.89 -12.53 -5.34
N THR A 119 -6.02 -13.23 -5.19
CA THR A 119 -6.04 -14.67 -4.88
C THR A 119 -5.35 -15.51 -5.97
N ARG A 120 -5.57 -15.19 -7.26
CA ARG A 120 -4.88 -15.89 -8.36
C ARG A 120 -3.36 -15.76 -8.29
N ILE A 121 -2.85 -14.57 -7.94
CA ILE A 121 -1.40 -14.35 -7.80
C ILE A 121 -0.84 -15.12 -6.59
N VAL A 122 -1.57 -15.15 -5.46
CA VAL A 122 -1.17 -16.00 -4.31
C VAL A 122 -1.12 -17.48 -4.70
N VAL A 123 -2.11 -17.97 -5.45
CA VAL A 123 -2.12 -19.35 -5.97
C VAL A 123 -0.94 -19.57 -6.92
N LEU A 124 -0.62 -18.61 -7.79
CA LEU A 124 0.54 -18.68 -8.67
C LEU A 124 1.85 -18.77 -7.88
N ILE A 125 2.03 -17.97 -6.82
CA ILE A 125 3.20 -18.05 -5.92
C ILE A 125 3.31 -19.44 -5.30
N PHE A 126 2.19 -20.00 -4.84
CA PHE A 126 2.16 -21.35 -4.27
C PHE A 126 2.52 -22.42 -5.31
N ILE A 127 2.06 -22.29 -6.55
CA ILE A 127 2.46 -23.17 -7.67
C ILE A 127 3.97 -23.05 -7.92
N MET A 128 4.53 -21.85 -7.92
CA MET A 128 5.98 -21.64 -8.08
C MET A 128 6.78 -22.25 -6.92
N ALA A 129 6.28 -22.15 -5.68
CA ALA A 129 6.85 -22.83 -4.51
C ALA A 129 6.90 -24.35 -4.71
N LEU A 130 5.78 -24.92 -5.17
CA LEU A 130 5.65 -26.34 -5.41
C LEU A 130 6.58 -26.82 -6.54
N LEU A 131 6.66 -26.08 -7.65
CA LEU A 131 7.60 -26.35 -8.74
C LEU A 131 9.05 -26.32 -8.25
N THR A 132 9.41 -25.31 -7.47
CA THR A 132 10.77 -25.16 -6.91
C THR A 132 11.17 -26.34 -6.02
N CYS A 133 10.22 -26.96 -5.32
CA CYS A 133 10.48 -28.17 -4.53
C CYS A 133 10.52 -29.46 -5.37
N LEU A 134 9.73 -29.54 -6.45
CA LEU A 134 9.58 -30.76 -7.26
C LEU A 134 10.63 -30.90 -8.38
N ILE A 135 11.15 -29.79 -8.89
CA ILE A 135 12.15 -29.76 -9.97
C ILE A 135 13.48 -30.41 -9.53
N PRO A 136 14.09 -30.07 -8.38
CA PRO A 136 15.38 -30.65 -7.97
C PRO A 136 15.40 -32.19 -7.89
N PRO A 137 14.44 -32.88 -7.23
CA PRO A 137 14.44 -34.34 -7.18
C PRO A 137 14.10 -34.99 -8.54
N SER A 138 13.45 -34.27 -9.46
CA SER A 138 13.12 -34.79 -10.80
C SER A 138 14.26 -34.67 -11.79
N LEU A 139 15.13 -33.67 -11.67
CA LEU A 139 16.26 -33.44 -12.57
C LEU A 139 17.58 -34.04 -12.09
N GLY A 140 17.75 -34.30 -10.79
CA GLY A 140 18.97 -34.93 -10.27
C GLY A 140 20.24 -34.15 -10.66
N GLU A 141 21.18 -34.81 -11.34
CA GLU A 141 22.44 -34.20 -11.81
C GLU A 141 22.26 -33.21 -12.97
N HIS A 142 21.10 -33.17 -13.61
CA HIS A 142 20.79 -32.26 -14.72
C HIS A 142 20.27 -30.89 -14.26
N ASP A 143 20.20 -30.61 -12.95
CA ASP A 143 19.75 -29.32 -12.43
C ASP A 143 20.71 -28.16 -12.77
N GLU A 144 22.00 -28.47 -12.98
CA GLU A 144 23.03 -27.54 -13.39
C GLU A 144 23.52 -27.90 -14.80
N MET A 145 22.87 -27.35 -15.83
CA MET A 145 23.28 -27.49 -17.23
C MET A 145 23.82 -26.16 -17.75
N HIS A 146 25.03 -26.16 -18.34
CA HIS A 146 25.63 -24.99 -18.99
C HIS A 146 25.73 -23.73 -18.09
N GLY A 147 26.01 -23.90 -16.80
CA GLY A 147 26.11 -22.78 -15.85
C GLY A 147 24.75 -22.14 -15.49
N LEU A 148 23.64 -22.79 -15.86
CA LEU A 148 22.28 -22.41 -15.52
C LEU A 148 21.69 -23.39 -14.50
N ARG A 149 21.15 -22.86 -13.39
CA ARG A 149 20.42 -23.67 -12.40
C ARG A 149 18.93 -23.65 -12.70
N ILE A 150 18.41 -24.75 -13.25
CA ILE A 150 17.02 -24.85 -13.73
C ILE A 150 16.02 -24.72 -12.57
N SER A 151 16.34 -25.30 -11.41
CA SER A 151 15.52 -25.18 -10.19
C SER A 151 15.32 -23.75 -9.67
N ALA A 152 16.14 -22.77 -10.10
CA ALA A 152 16.00 -21.36 -9.71
C ALA A 152 15.14 -20.53 -10.66
N LEU A 153 14.84 -21.03 -11.87
CA LEU A 153 14.10 -20.27 -12.87
C LEU A 153 12.69 -19.86 -12.41
N PRO A 154 11.89 -20.74 -11.77
CA PRO A 154 10.57 -20.34 -11.28
C PRO A 154 10.62 -19.16 -10.30
N ASP A 155 11.62 -19.18 -9.40
CA ASP A 155 11.86 -18.11 -8.43
C ASP A 155 12.25 -16.80 -9.14
N LEU A 156 13.19 -16.85 -10.10
CA LEU A 156 13.59 -15.67 -10.88
C LEU A 156 12.42 -15.01 -11.61
N ILE A 157 11.56 -15.81 -12.25
CA ILE A 157 10.38 -15.30 -12.97
C ILE A 157 9.43 -14.61 -11.98
N LEU A 158 9.20 -15.25 -10.82
CA LEU A 158 8.33 -14.71 -9.79
C LEU A 158 8.89 -13.42 -9.20
N SER A 159 10.14 -13.41 -8.76
CA SER A 159 10.80 -12.25 -8.18
C SER A 159 10.93 -11.12 -9.21
N GLY A 160 11.15 -11.43 -10.50
CA GLY A 160 11.16 -10.44 -11.58
C GLY A 160 9.79 -9.77 -11.76
N PHE A 161 8.72 -10.56 -11.78
CA PHE A 161 7.35 -10.04 -11.81
C PHE A 161 7.07 -9.16 -10.59
N LEU A 162 7.44 -9.62 -9.38
CA LEU A 162 7.19 -8.89 -8.14
C LEU A 162 8.01 -7.59 -8.06
N THR A 163 9.26 -7.63 -8.49
CA THR A 163 10.15 -6.46 -8.59
C THR A 163 9.52 -5.39 -9.48
N PHE A 164 8.97 -5.77 -10.63
CA PHE A 164 8.26 -4.83 -11.49
C PHE A 164 7.07 -4.17 -10.77
N LEU A 165 6.27 -4.95 -10.03
CA LEU A 165 5.16 -4.40 -9.25
C LEU A 165 5.64 -3.46 -8.14
N LEU A 166 6.74 -3.80 -7.46
CA LEU A 166 7.36 -2.97 -6.43
C LEU A 166 7.85 -1.64 -7.03
N ILE A 167 8.51 -1.66 -8.19
CA ILE A 167 8.96 -0.46 -8.90
C ILE A 167 7.78 0.48 -9.16
N VAL A 168 6.72 -0.02 -9.79
CA VAL A 168 5.54 0.80 -10.12
C VAL A 168 4.89 1.35 -8.84
N THR A 169 4.78 0.53 -7.81
CA THR A 169 4.10 0.91 -6.56
C THR A 169 4.91 1.92 -5.75
N PHE A 170 6.20 1.68 -5.53
CA PHE A 170 7.06 2.55 -4.74
C PHE A 170 7.27 3.89 -5.45
N TYR A 171 7.54 3.86 -6.76
CA TYR A 171 7.68 5.08 -7.55
C TYR A 171 6.43 5.96 -7.47
N ARG A 172 5.24 5.39 -7.74
CA ARG A 172 3.98 6.14 -7.66
C ARG A 172 3.70 6.64 -6.24
N THR A 173 3.97 5.82 -5.24
CA THR A 173 3.74 6.18 -3.84
C THR A 173 4.61 7.37 -3.43
N PHE A 174 5.91 7.34 -3.71
CA PHE A 174 6.80 8.43 -3.35
C PHE A 174 6.60 9.68 -4.22
N ALA A 175 6.35 9.52 -5.53
CA ALA A 175 6.09 10.64 -6.42
C ALA A 175 4.82 11.40 -6.04
N ASN A 176 3.73 10.69 -5.73
CA ASN A 176 2.47 11.31 -5.30
C ASN A 176 2.55 11.92 -3.90
N ARG A 177 3.56 11.55 -3.10
CA ARG A 177 3.85 12.13 -1.78
C ARG A 177 4.84 13.31 -1.84
N GLY A 178 5.19 13.80 -3.02
CA GLY A 178 6.15 14.89 -3.21
C GLY A 178 7.62 14.47 -3.01
N LEU A 179 7.91 13.19 -2.71
CA LEU A 179 9.25 12.67 -2.47
C LEU A 179 9.92 12.19 -3.76
N LYS A 180 10.07 13.09 -4.74
CA LYS A 180 10.56 12.75 -6.10
C LYS A 180 11.95 12.10 -6.11
N LEU A 181 12.88 12.61 -5.31
CA LEU A 181 14.23 12.03 -5.20
C LEU A 181 14.17 10.59 -4.66
N VAL A 182 13.39 10.37 -3.60
CA VAL A 182 13.19 9.03 -3.01
C VAL A 182 12.52 8.10 -4.00
N ALA A 183 11.59 8.59 -4.82
CA ALA A 183 10.95 7.80 -5.87
C ALA A 183 12.00 7.23 -6.85
N VAL A 184 12.95 8.04 -7.31
CA VAL A 184 14.04 7.57 -8.20
C VAL A 184 14.95 6.58 -7.49
N ILE A 185 15.38 6.89 -6.26
CA ILE A 185 16.24 6.01 -5.46
C ILE A 185 15.56 4.65 -5.22
N SER A 186 14.23 4.63 -5.03
CA SER A 186 13.44 3.40 -4.86
C SER A 186 13.51 2.48 -6.07
N VAL A 187 13.43 3.03 -7.28
CA VAL A 187 13.56 2.25 -8.51
C VAL A 187 14.95 1.63 -8.59
N ILE A 188 16.00 2.41 -8.33
CA ILE A 188 17.39 1.94 -8.39
C ILE A 188 17.63 0.80 -7.39
N ALA A 189 17.19 0.95 -6.14
CA ALA A 189 17.39 -0.08 -5.13
C ALA A 189 16.59 -1.37 -5.42
N ILE A 190 15.37 -1.25 -5.95
CA ILE A 190 14.56 -2.42 -6.33
C ILE A 190 15.17 -3.13 -7.54
N VAL A 191 15.75 -2.38 -8.50
CA VAL A 191 16.54 -2.98 -9.60
C VAL A 191 17.76 -3.73 -9.05
N PHE A 192 18.46 -3.19 -8.05
CA PHE A 192 19.55 -3.91 -7.39
C PHE A 192 19.09 -5.19 -6.70
N ILE A 193 17.89 -5.23 -6.10
CA ILE A 193 17.31 -6.47 -5.56
C ILE A 193 17.18 -7.52 -6.66
N PHE A 194 16.64 -7.17 -7.83
CA PHE A 194 16.55 -8.10 -8.94
C PHE A 194 17.92 -8.58 -9.45
N ILE A 195 18.88 -7.67 -9.60
CA ILE A 195 20.26 -8.03 -9.99
C ILE A 195 20.87 -8.99 -8.96
N SER A 196 20.57 -8.83 -7.67
CA SER A 196 21.10 -9.68 -6.61
C SER A 196 20.62 -11.14 -6.63
N ILE A 197 19.57 -11.44 -7.38
CA ILE A 197 19.00 -12.79 -7.55
C ILE A 197 19.65 -13.52 -8.73
N LEU A 198 20.14 -12.81 -9.75
CA LEU A 198 20.80 -13.40 -10.91
C LEU A 198 21.94 -14.40 -10.56
N PRO A 199 22.81 -14.16 -9.56
CA PRO A 199 23.87 -15.09 -9.18
C PRO A 199 23.37 -16.43 -8.60
N ASP A 200 22.07 -16.57 -8.31
CA ASP A 200 21.47 -17.82 -7.85
C ASP A 200 20.91 -18.66 -9.01
N VAL A 201 20.73 -18.06 -10.19
CA VAL A 201 20.32 -18.72 -11.44
C VAL A 201 21.54 -18.96 -12.34
N PHE A 202 22.48 -18.03 -12.32
CA PHE A 202 23.73 -18.05 -13.07
C PHE A 202 24.90 -18.02 -12.08
N PRO A 203 25.30 -19.16 -11.49
CA PRO A 203 26.36 -19.22 -10.48
C PRO A 203 27.70 -18.66 -10.98
N ASP A 204 27.98 -18.81 -12.28
CA ASP A 204 29.25 -18.40 -12.90
C ASP A 204 29.29 -16.91 -13.32
N LEU A 205 28.21 -16.16 -13.09
CA LEU A 205 28.08 -14.78 -13.58
C LEU A 205 29.02 -13.79 -12.86
N TYR A 206 29.33 -14.05 -11.58
CA TYR A 206 30.14 -13.19 -10.73
C TYR A 206 31.05 -14.03 -9.84
N GLY A 207 32.23 -13.52 -9.50
CA GLY A 207 33.05 -14.10 -8.45
C GLY A 207 32.37 -13.98 -7.06
N ASP A 208 32.75 -14.86 -6.14
CA ASP A 208 32.14 -15.00 -4.81
C ASP A 208 32.00 -13.66 -4.06
N PHE A 209 33.07 -12.86 -4.04
CA PHE A 209 33.06 -11.55 -3.39
C PHE A 209 32.03 -10.58 -4.01
N ALA A 210 31.97 -10.50 -5.35
CA ALA A 210 31.05 -9.61 -6.05
C ALA A 210 29.59 -10.04 -5.84
N LYS A 211 29.33 -11.35 -5.85
CA LYS A 211 28.01 -11.94 -5.52
C LYS A 211 27.56 -11.54 -4.12
N GLU A 212 28.41 -11.73 -3.12
CA GLU A 212 28.10 -11.39 -1.72
C GLU A 212 27.91 -9.87 -1.53
N LEU A 213 28.74 -9.06 -2.17
CA LEU A 213 28.68 -7.59 -2.10
C LEU A 213 27.37 -7.04 -2.70
N ILE A 214 26.97 -7.51 -3.88
CA ILE A 214 25.72 -7.09 -4.51
C ILE A 214 24.52 -7.47 -3.65
N LYS A 215 24.50 -8.69 -3.09
CA LYS A 215 23.41 -9.17 -2.23
C LYS A 215 23.23 -8.32 -0.98
N ILE A 216 24.31 -8.00 -0.27
CA ILE A 216 24.20 -7.20 0.95
C ILE A 216 23.83 -5.74 0.64
N THR A 217 24.39 -5.17 -0.42
CA THR A 217 24.13 -3.78 -0.84
C THR A 217 22.67 -3.61 -1.28
N ALA A 218 22.14 -4.56 -2.05
CA ALA A 218 20.75 -4.53 -2.50
C ALA A 218 19.76 -4.62 -1.33
N LYS A 219 19.97 -5.59 -0.41
CA LYS A 219 19.09 -5.79 0.75
C LYS A 219 19.11 -4.62 1.72
N THR A 220 20.29 -4.07 2.01
CA THR A 220 20.42 -2.88 2.88
C THR A 220 19.74 -1.66 2.26
N SER A 221 19.92 -1.42 0.96
CA SER A 221 19.23 -0.35 0.24
C SER A 221 17.72 -0.51 0.26
N PHE A 222 17.23 -1.74 0.07
CA PHE A 222 15.80 -2.03 0.15
C PHE A 222 15.22 -1.79 1.56
N ILE A 223 15.93 -2.23 2.61
CA ILE A 223 15.54 -1.96 4.01
C ILE A 223 15.45 -0.46 4.27
N ALA A 224 16.43 0.33 3.81
CA ALA A 224 16.41 1.77 3.98
C ALA A 224 15.17 2.41 3.33
N ILE A 225 14.83 2.01 2.10
CA ILE A 225 13.70 2.58 1.37
C ILE A 225 12.36 2.14 1.95
N THR A 226 12.27 0.90 2.45
CA THR A 226 11.08 0.45 3.15
C THR A 226 10.86 1.17 4.49
N LEU A 227 11.92 1.55 5.20
CA LEU A 227 11.83 2.44 6.37
C LEU A 227 11.35 3.85 5.98
N VAL A 228 11.81 4.40 4.85
CA VAL A 228 11.29 5.67 4.32
C VAL A 228 9.81 5.55 3.92
N LEU A 229 9.41 4.41 3.35
CA LEU A 229 8.00 4.14 3.07
C LEU A 229 7.18 4.11 4.36
N ALA A 230 7.65 3.39 5.39
CA ALA A 230 6.99 3.30 6.69
C ALA A 230 6.83 4.66 7.37
N THR A 231 7.88 5.47 7.40
CA THR A 231 7.83 6.82 7.97
C THR A 231 6.92 7.74 7.18
N SER A 232 6.90 7.65 5.85
CA SER A 232 5.93 8.42 5.04
C SER A 232 4.48 8.01 5.29
N TRP A 233 4.20 6.74 5.62
CA TRP A 233 2.89 6.31 6.10
C TRP A 233 2.54 6.90 7.47
N VAL A 234 3.49 6.94 8.42
CA VAL A 234 3.27 7.58 9.73
C VAL A 234 2.91 9.05 9.57
N ILE A 235 3.64 9.79 8.71
CA ILE A 235 3.38 11.19 8.42
C ILE A 235 1.97 11.36 7.83
N GLN A 236 1.60 10.50 6.88
CA GLN A 236 0.28 10.57 6.25
C GLN A 236 -0.84 10.30 7.26
N LEU A 237 -0.69 9.29 8.12
CA LEU A 237 -1.66 9.00 9.18
C LEU A 237 -1.75 10.12 10.21
N ALA A 238 -0.63 10.76 10.55
CA ALA A 238 -0.61 11.92 11.44
C ALA A 238 -1.33 13.14 10.84
N ASN A 239 -1.21 13.33 9.52
CA ASN A 239 -1.85 14.42 8.79
C ASN A 239 -3.27 14.08 8.29
N THR A 240 -3.75 12.86 8.54
CA THR A 240 -5.09 12.45 8.15
C THR A 240 -6.10 13.09 9.11
N PRO A 241 -7.07 13.89 8.60
CA PRO A 241 -7.97 14.61 9.48
C PRO A 241 -8.84 13.70 10.34
N LYS A 242 -9.00 14.06 11.62
CA LYS A 242 -9.94 13.35 12.49
C LYS A 242 -11.39 13.75 12.14
N PRO A 243 -12.36 12.83 12.16
CA PRO A 243 -13.76 13.17 11.92
C PRO A 243 -14.28 14.33 12.78
N ASN A 244 -13.85 14.38 14.05
CA ASN A 244 -14.34 15.32 15.04
C ASN A 244 -13.80 16.75 14.89
N GLU A 245 -12.67 16.94 14.21
CA GLU A 245 -12.10 18.28 13.98
C GLU A 245 -12.57 18.91 12.67
N MET A 246 -13.14 18.11 11.76
CA MET A 246 -13.64 18.60 10.49
C MET A 246 -15.03 19.21 10.65
N MET A 247 -15.27 20.34 10.00
CA MET A 247 -16.59 20.97 9.94
C MET A 247 -16.87 21.43 8.51
N ILE A 248 -18.09 21.18 8.05
CA ILE A 248 -18.58 21.65 6.75
C ILE A 248 -19.91 22.36 6.94
N SER A 249 -20.04 23.55 6.37
CA SER A 249 -21.28 24.31 6.35
C SER A 249 -21.67 24.59 4.91
N PHE A 250 -22.86 24.14 4.49
CA PHE A 250 -23.46 24.50 3.22
C PHE A 250 -24.27 25.78 3.43
N MET A 251 -23.80 26.88 2.86
CA MET A 251 -24.36 28.22 3.08
C MET A 251 -25.38 28.58 2.01
N ASP A 252 -25.08 28.24 0.75
CA ASP A 252 -25.96 28.52 -0.40
C ASP A 252 -25.60 27.57 -1.56
N TRP A 253 -26.37 27.61 -2.66
CA TRP A 253 -26.05 26.91 -3.90
C TRP A 253 -24.63 27.23 -4.34
N SER A 254 -23.83 26.18 -4.54
CA SER A 254 -22.41 26.24 -4.89
C SER A 254 -21.45 26.79 -3.81
N LEU A 255 -21.94 27.19 -2.63
CA LEU A 255 -21.12 27.83 -1.60
C LEU A 255 -21.03 26.99 -0.33
N ILE A 256 -19.82 26.59 0.04
CA ILE A 256 -19.55 25.89 1.31
C ILE A 256 -18.49 26.62 2.12
N LYS A 257 -18.52 26.40 3.44
CA LYS A 257 -17.45 26.77 4.36
C LYS A 257 -16.85 25.50 4.95
N LEU A 258 -15.55 25.30 4.76
CA LEU A 258 -14.84 24.09 5.17
C LEU A 258 -13.79 24.42 6.23
N THR A 259 -13.71 23.59 7.27
CA THR A 259 -12.67 23.67 8.31
C THR A 259 -12.06 22.28 8.48
N ILE A 260 -10.75 22.19 8.26
CA ILE A 260 -9.92 21.00 8.44
C ILE A 260 -8.60 21.46 9.09
N PRO A 261 -8.54 21.50 10.44
CA PRO A 261 -7.40 22.06 11.16
C PRO A 261 -6.05 21.37 10.86
N SER A 262 -6.06 20.04 10.74
CA SER A 262 -4.88 19.22 10.40
C SER A 262 -4.27 19.54 9.02
N LYS A 263 -5.06 20.14 8.13
CA LYS A 263 -4.63 20.60 6.80
C LYS A 263 -4.49 22.12 6.73
N LYS A 264 -4.52 22.79 7.89
CA LYS A 264 -4.47 24.26 8.04
C LYS A 264 -5.61 25.00 7.31
N VAL A 265 -6.72 24.33 7.04
CA VAL A 265 -7.91 24.95 6.43
C VAL A 265 -8.82 25.44 7.55
N PHE A 266 -8.90 26.75 7.78
CA PHE A 266 -9.69 27.34 8.86
C PHE A 266 -10.86 28.16 8.33
N GLY A 267 -12.07 27.58 8.32
CA GLY A 267 -13.28 28.28 7.90
C GLY A 267 -13.21 28.86 6.48
N ALA A 268 -12.50 28.19 5.58
CA ALA A 268 -12.30 28.66 4.23
C ALA A 268 -13.59 28.53 3.43
N THR A 269 -13.98 29.60 2.75
CA THR A 269 -15.14 29.62 1.87
C THR A 269 -14.73 29.09 0.49
N ILE A 270 -15.47 28.10 0.00
CA ILE A 270 -15.23 27.44 -1.29
C ILE A 270 -16.48 27.68 -2.13
N GLU A 271 -16.28 28.35 -3.26
CA GLU A 271 -17.32 28.60 -4.25
C GLU A 271 -17.08 27.70 -5.47
N PHE A 272 -18.00 26.75 -5.70
CA PHE A 272 -17.91 25.82 -6.81
C PHE A 272 -18.29 26.45 -8.15
N GLY A 273 -18.97 27.60 -8.16
CA GLY A 273 -19.39 28.31 -9.37
C GLY A 273 -20.13 27.40 -10.37
N SER A 274 -19.60 27.28 -11.59
CA SER A 274 -20.18 26.43 -12.65
C SER A 274 -20.05 24.92 -12.40
N LYS A 275 -19.28 24.49 -11.39
CA LYS A 275 -19.03 23.07 -11.05
C LYS A 275 -20.15 22.49 -10.17
N THR A 276 -21.40 22.66 -10.62
CA THR A 276 -22.62 22.33 -9.86
C THR A 276 -22.75 20.83 -9.56
N THR A 277 -22.29 19.95 -10.43
CA THR A 277 -22.35 18.49 -10.21
C THR A 277 -21.53 18.04 -9.01
N GLN A 278 -20.33 18.61 -8.82
CA GLN A 278 -19.45 18.27 -7.71
C GLN A 278 -20.03 18.75 -6.38
N TYR A 279 -20.57 19.98 -6.38
CA TYR A 279 -21.29 20.52 -5.24
C TYR A 279 -22.50 19.64 -4.87
N ILE A 280 -23.37 19.32 -5.84
CA ILE A 280 -24.56 18.50 -5.61
C ILE A 280 -24.18 17.12 -5.05
N ASN A 281 -23.15 16.48 -5.61
CA ASN A 281 -22.70 15.18 -5.11
C ASN A 281 -22.16 15.28 -3.67
N LEU A 282 -21.38 16.31 -3.35
CA LEU A 282 -20.90 16.55 -1.99
C LEU A 282 -22.07 16.84 -1.02
N PHE A 283 -23.08 17.59 -1.47
CA PHE A 283 -24.26 17.91 -0.69
C PHE A 283 -25.11 16.66 -0.39
N LYS A 284 -25.30 15.78 -1.38
CA LYS A 284 -25.94 14.47 -1.21
C LYS A 284 -25.27 13.63 -0.12
N PHE A 285 -23.92 13.59 -0.12
CA PHE A 285 -23.16 12.92 0.95
C PHE A 285 -23.42 13.54 2.32
N ALA A 286 -23.49 14.88 2.40
CA ALA A 286 -23.73 15.59 3.64
C ALA A 286 -25.14 15.33 4.20
N ILE A 287 -26.18 15.34 3.36
CA ILE A 287 -27.55 15.03 3.79
C ILE A 287 -27.64 13.60 4.32
N ARG A 288 -27.15 12.60 3.57
CA ARG A 288 -27.15 11.21 4.02
C ARG A 288 -26.37 11.01 5.31
N ARG A 289 -25.20 11.66 5.46
CA ARG A 289 -24.40 11.55 6.67
C ARG A 289 -25.08 12.21 7.88
N LYS A 290 -25.75 13.35 7.68
CA LYS A 290 -26.38 14.13 8.76
C LYS A 290 -27.70 13.51 9.24
N PHE A 291 -28.54 13.04 8.32
CA PHE A 291 -29.91 12.61 8.63
C PHE A 291 -30.14 11.11 8.42
N GLY A 292 -29.28 10.42 7.68
CA GLY A 292 -29.44 8.99 7.41
C GLY A 292 -29.14 8.12 8.63
N ASN A 293 -29.93 7.05 8.79
CA ASN A 293 -29.68 5.98 9.76
C ASN A 293 -28.67 4.97 9.20
N GLU A 294 -27.64 4.60 9.97
CA GLU A 294 -26.58 3.60 9.69
C GLU A 294 -26.31 3.29 8.18
N ASN A 295 -27.12 2.42 7.57
CA ASN A 295 -26.98 1.99 6.17
C ASN A 295 -27.27 3.10 5.14
N ALA A 296 -28.16 4.04 5.46
CA ALA A 296 -28.53 5.17 4.62
C ALA A 296 -27.47 6.31 4.62
N GLN A 297 -26.46 6.24 5.51
CA GLN A 297 -25.37 7.24 5.57
C GLN A 297 -24.35 7.12 4.44
N SER A 298 -24.54 6.15 3.54
CA SER A 298 -23.60 5.84 2.48
C SER A 298 -24.25 5.95 1.10
N ILE A 299 -23.45 6.32 0.10
CA ILE A 299 -23.84 6.38 -1.30
C ILE A 299 -23.12 5.27 -2.05
N LEU A 300 -23.87 4.51 -2.85
CA LEU A 300 -23.32 3.54 -3.77
C LEU A 300 -22.76 4.24 -5.02
N ILE A 301 -21.50 3.96 -5.35
CA ILE A 301 -20.81 4.54 -6.51
C ILE A 301 -20.41 3.43 -7.49
N GLY A 302 -20.84 3.56 -8.75
CA GLY A 302 -20.58 2.62 -9.82
C GLY A 302 -21.77 2.42 -10.76
N LEU A 303 -21.71 1.38 -11.59
CA LEU A 303 -22.80 1.02 -12.50
C LEU A 303 -24.08 0.72 -11.71
N GLY A 304 -25.13 1.52 -11.93
CA GLY A 304 -26.41 1.42 -11.21
C GLY A 304 -26.41 2.05 -9.81
N GLY A 305 -25.33 2.73 -9.41
CA GLY A 305 -25.27 3.52 -8.18
C GLY A 305 -25.76 4.96 -8.40
N GLU A 306 -25.95 5.70 -7.30
CA GLU A 306 -26.41 7.10 -7.37
C GLU A 306 -25.37 8.02 -8.02
N ILE A 307 -24.09 7.64 -7.94
CA ILE A 307 -22.99 8.30 -8.63
C ILE A 307 -22.34 7.28 -9.57
N ASN A 308 -22.35 7.59 -10.86
CA ASN A 308 -21.95 6.65 -11.92
C ASN A 308 -20.46 6.22 -11.85
N ASN A 309 -19.57 7.04 -11.30
CA ASN A 309 -18.14 6.77 -11.31
C ASN A 309 -17.40 7.37 -10.09
N GLN A 310 -16.39 6.65 -9.60
CA GLN A 310 -15.48 7.11 -8.55
C GLN A 310 -14.69 8.37 -8.93
N THR A 311 -14.52 8.67 -10.22
CA THR A 311 -13.88 9.91 -10.68
C THR A 311 -14.60 11.16 -10.20
N TYR A 312 -15.91 11.10 -9.92
CA TYR A 312 -16.62 12.24 -9.33
C TYR A 312 -16.16 12.57 -7.91
N LEU A 313 -15.76 11.56 -7.11
CA LEU A 313 -15.18 11.81 -5.79
C LEU A 313 -13.83 12.52 -5.92
N SER A 314 -12.96 12.04 -6.81
CA SER A 314 -11.66 12.69 -7.06
C SER A 314 -11.86 14.13 -7.52
N ARG A 315 -12.80 14.39 -8.44
CA ARG A 315 -13.10 15.75 -8.91
C ARG A 315 -13.59 16.70 -7.82
N ILE A 316 -14.34 16.22 -6.81
CA ILE A 316 -14.74 17.06 -5.66
C ILE A 316 -13.48 17.53 -4.92
N ILE A 317 -12.57 16.60 -4.65
CA ILE A 317 -11.31 16.87 -3.94
C ILE A 317 -10.40 17.78 -4.76
N ASP A 318 -10.22 17.49 -6.04
CA ASP A 318 -9.39 18.28 -6.95
C ASP A 318 -9.90 19.73 -7.03
N ASN A 319 -11.23 19.91 -7.11
CA ASN A 319 -11.84 21.24 -7.10
C ASN A 319 -11.57 21.99 -5.78
N ILE A 320 -11.73 21.32 -4.63
CA ILE A 320 -11.48 21.96 -3.33
C ILE A 320 -10.01 22.37 -3.24
N ASN A 321 -9.08 21.48 -3.64
CA ASN A 321 -7.65 21.76 -3.63
C ASN A 321 -7.28 22.91 -4.58
N GLU A 322 -7.90 22.98 -5.76
CA GLU A 322 -7.70 24.04 -6.75
C GLU A 322 -8.21 25.39 -6.24
N ILE A 323 -9.42 25.44 -5.68
CA ILE A 323 -10.04 26.67 -5.17
C ILE A 323 -9.27 27.21 -3.96
N LEU A 324 -8.85 26.32 -3.05
CA LEU A 324 -8.12 26.69 -1.85
C LEU A 324 -6.62 26.91 -2.08
N GLN A 325 -6.10 26.61 -3.27
CA GLN A 325 -4.68 26.73 -3.63
C GLN A 325 -3.73 26.09 -2.60
N LEU A 326 -4.09 24.91 -2.09
CA LEU A 326 -3.32 24.25 -1.02
C LEU A 326 -1.94 23.81 -1.51
N GLU A 327 -0.93 24.01 -0.65
CA GLU A 327 0.43 23.49 -0.84
C GLU A 327 0.43 21.95 -0.94
N GLU A 328 1.44 21.34 -1.57
CA GLU A 328 1.44 19.88 -1.85
C GLU A 328 1.25 19.00 -0.61
N ASP A 329 1.73 19.42 0.56
CA ASP A 329 1.58 18.71 1.84
C ASP A 329 0.16 18.87 2.46
N GLN A 330 -0.55 19.94 2.09
CA GLN A 330 -1.87 20.33 2.60
C GLN A 330 -3.01 19.91 1.67
N LYS A 331 -2.71 19.45 0.46
CA LYS A 331 -3.73 18.91 -0.45
C LYS A 331 -4.54 17.81 0.23
N LEU A 332 -5.84 17.88 0.03
CA LEU A 332 -6.78 16.86 0.47
C LEU A 332 -6.67 15.65 -0.45
N ASP A 333 -6.64 14.47 0.15
CA ASP A 333 -6.85 13.21 -0.54
C ASP A 333 -8.32 12.78 -0.41
N ARG A 334 -8.77 11.88 -1.30
CA ARG A 334 -10.12 11.29 -1.20
C ARG A 334 -10.42 10.69 0.17
N LYS A 335 -9.42 10.07 0.81
CA LYS A 335 -9.55 9.44 2.14
C LYS A 335 -9.64 10.44 3.30
N ASP A 336 -9.29 11.69 3.06
CA ASP A 336 -9.40 12.75 4.06
C ASP A 336 -10.87 13.15 4.25
N LEU A 337 -11.65 13.21 3.16
CA LEU A 337 -13.06 13.62 3.20
C LEU A 337 -14.05 12.46 3.14
N PHE A 338 -13.70 11.35 2.47
CA PHE A 338 -14.60 10.21 2.24
C PHE A 338 -14.04 8.90 2.82
N THR A 339 -14.91 8.11 3.45
CA THR A 339 -14.60 6.75 3.92
C THR A 339 -15.23 5.72 2.99
N PHE A 340 -14.46 4.70 2.60
CA PHE A 340 -14.97 3.55 1.85
C PHE A 340 -15.49 2.47 2.80
N ILE A 341 -16.76 2.08 2.68
CA ILE A 341 -17.39 1.09 3.57
C ILE A 341 -17.34 -0.33 2.98
N GLY A 342 -17.14 -0.45 1.66
CA GLY A 342 -17.16 -1.72 0.94
C GLY A 342 -18.24 -1.75 -0.14
N GLN A 343 -18.14 -2.71 -1.07
CA GLN A 343 -19.12 -2.92 -2.15
C GLN A 343 -19.45 -1.67 -2.99
N GLY A 344 -18.49 -0.75 -3.16
CA GLY A 344 -18.70 0.50 -3.89
C GLY A 344 -19.38 1.61 -3.08
N LYS A 345 -19.69 1.39 -1.80
CA LYS A 345 -20.32 2.39 -0.92
C LYS A 345 -19.29 3.31 -0.28
N TYR A 346 -19.56 4.61 -0.30
CA TYR A 346 -18.77 5.65 0.33
C TYR A 346 -19.63 6.46 1.30
N ARG A 347 -19.02 7.04 2.33
CA ARG A 347 -19.66 8.03 3.21
C ARG A 347 -18.77 9.25 3.40
N LEU A 348 -19.37 10.37 3.77
CA LEU A 348 -18.61 11.51 4.27
C LEU A 348 -18.00 11.17 5.63
N ARG A 349 -16.75 11.55 5.84
CA ARG A 349 -16.01 11.23 7.07
C ARG A 349 -16.37 12.15 8.23
N ILE A 350 -16.85 13.36 7.94
CA ILE A 350 -17.28 14.36 8.94
C ILE A 350 -18.41 13.80 9.80
N ILE A 351 -18.36 14.05 11.12
CA ILE A 351 -19.43 13.63 12.04
C ILE A 351 -20.72 14.41 11.78
N PRO A 352 -21.91 13.81 11.97
CA PRO A 352 -23.19 14.45 11.71
C PRO A 352 -23.35 15.83 12.36
N GLU A 353 -22.87 15.99 13.59
CA GLU A 353 -22.97 17.21 14.39
C GLU A 353 -22.18 18.39 13.79
N ASN A 354 -21.11 18.09 13.06
CA ASN A 354 -20.25 19.07 12.41
C ASN A 354 -20.65 19.39 10.96
N ILE A 355 -21.78 18.84 10.50
CA ILE A 355 -22.37 19.14 9.20
C ILE A 355 -23.47 20.16 9.42
N LYS A 356 -23.28 21.39 8.93
CA LYS A 356 -24.30 22.45 8.93
C LYS A 356 -24.84 22.62 7.52
N ILE A 357 -26.16 22.70 7.41
CA ILE A 357 -26.85 22.86 6.12
C ILE A 357 -27.90 23.94 6.34
N ASP A 358 -27.90 24.95 5.49
CA ASP A 358 -28.95 25.97 5.47
C ASP A 358 -30.32 25.34 5.19
N GLU A 359 -31.33 25.71 5.99
CA GLU A 359 -32.67 25.11 5.90
C GLU A 359 -33.38 25.44 4.58
N THR A 360 -33.16 26.64 4.05
CA THR A 360 -33.74 27.10 2.79
C THR A 360 -33.21 26.26 1.64
N LEU A 361 -31.88 26.13 1.57
CA LEU A 361 -31.20 25.26 0.61
C LEU A 361 -31.68 23.81 0.69
N LEU A 362 -31.83 23.27 1.91
CA LEU A 362 -32.30 21.90 2.11
C LEU A 362 -33.71 21.69 1.57
N ARG A 363 -34.64 22.63 1.84
CA ARG A 363 -36.02 22.57 1.34
C ARG A 363 -36.08 22.64 -0.17
N GLU A 364 -35.32 23.54 -0.79
CA GLU A 364 -35.24 23.66 -2.25
C GLU A 364 -34.72 22.37 -2.89
N PHE A 365 -33.67 21.79 -2.32
CA PHE A 365 -33.08 20.56 -2.83
C PHE A 365 -34.05 19.38 -2.78
N ILE A 366 -34.76 19.20 -1.65
CA ILE A 366 -35.68 18.07 -1.43
C ILE A 366 -36.96 18.21 -2.27
N ASN A 367 -37.43 19.43 -2.52
CA ASN A 367 -38.63 19.67 -3.32
C ASN A 367 -38.40 19.51 -4.83
N THR A 368 -37.16 19.30 -5.26
CA THR A 368 -36.84 18.99 -6.66
C THR A 368 -37.29 17.56 -7.00
N PRO A 369 -37.99 17.32 -8.13
CA PRO A 369 -38.55 16.00 -8.47
C PRO A 369 -37.53 14.86 -8.47
N VAL A 370 -36.29 15.15 -8.85
CA VAL A 370 -35.18 14.18 -8.95
C VAL A 370 -34.66 13.73 -7.57
N ASN A 371 -34.93 14.48 -6.51
CA ASN A 371 -34.36 14.27 -5.17
C ASN A 371 -35.37 13.78 -4.13
N GLN A 372 -36.54 13.27 -4.55
CA GLN A 372 -37.60 12.85 -3.63
C GLN A 372 -37.15 11.78 -2.62
N GLU A 373 -36.18 10.92 -2.97
CA GLU A 373 -35.58 9.94 -2.06
C GLU A 373 -34.96 10.60 -0.80
N TYR A 374 -34.43 11.82 -0.93
CA TYR A 374 -33.85 12.56 0.18
C TYR A 374 -34.91 13.11 1.14
N LYS A 375 -36.16 13.26 0.69
CA LYS A 375 -37.27 13.65 1.57
C LYS A 375 -37.48 12.62 2.67
N SER A 376 -37.50 11.33 2.31
CA SER A 376 -37.64 10.23 3.27
C SER A 376 -36.44 10.04 4.21
N ILE A 377 -35.31 10.69 3.95
CA ILE A 377 -34.11 10.59 4.80
C ILE A 377 -34.09 11.73 5.83
N VAL A 378 -34.67 12.89 5.49
CA VAL A 378 -34.67 14.09 6.34
C VAL A 378 -35.91 14.17 7.23
N THR A 379 -37.02 13.55 6.81
CA THR A 379 -38.28 13.43 7.58
C THR A 379 -38.26 12.16 8.40
#